data_AF-A0A0R0LUL4-F1
#
_entry.id   AF-A0A0R0LUL4-F1
#
_cell.length_a   1.000
_cell.length_b   1.000
_cell.length_c   1.000
_cell.angle_alpha   90.00
_cell.angle_beta   90.00
_cell.angle_gamma   90.00
#
_symmetry.space_group_name_H-M   'P 1'
#
loop_
_entity.id
_entity.type
_entity.pdbx_description
1 polymer ?
#
loop_
_entity_poly.entity_id
_entity_poly.type
_entity_poly.pdbx_seq_one_letter_code
_entity_poly.pdbx_strand_id
1 'polypeptide(L)'
;MSRIYRDIMEEVVKQLEDSDLDKKTISMLKNRWYEQLHNRITNYNKLEENQVIEEENSYSDSEEESIKGRNTKNFMICLYDKVTKNKHKFRTLLKQGFINIGPEDYAFSTGTGDLDW
;
A
#
# COMPACT_ATOMS: atom_id res chain seq x y z
N MET A 1 2.68 -4.80 -13.38
CA MET A 1 2.71 -3.49 -12.71
C MET A 1 1.32 -2.88 -12.78
N SER A 2 0.71 -2.50 -11.65
CA SER A 2 -0.66 -1.96 -11.66
C SER A 2 -0.73 -0.62 -12.41
N ARG A 3 -1.88 -0.35 -13.04
CA ARG A 3 -2.10 0.86 -13.84
C ARG A 3 -1.87 2.13 -13.03
N ILE A 4 -2.33 2.16 -11.78
CA ILE A 4 -2.28 3.35 -10.95
C ILE A 4 -0.86 3.82 -10.65
N TYR A 5 0.06 2.90 -10.38
CA TYR A 5 1.44 3.24 -10.11
C TYR A 5 2.16 3.76 -11.35
N ARG A 6 1.86 3.20 -12.52
CA ARG A 6 2.41 3.70 -13.79
C ARG A 6 1.94 5.13 -14.03
N ASP A 7 0.64 5.38 -13.88
CA ASP A 7 0.04 6.70 -14.13
C ASP A 7 0.62 7.75 -13.14
N ILE A 8 0.87 7.38 -11.87
CA ILE A 8 1.56 8.25 -10.90
C ILE A 8 3.02 8.53 -11.31
N MET A 9 3.78 7.50 -11.69
CA MET A 9 5.17 7.68 -12.09
C MET A 9 5.30 8.57 -13.33
N GLU A 10 4.44 8.38 -14.32
CA GLU A 10 4.42 9.18 -15.54
C GLU A 10 4.12 10.65 -15.23
N GLU A 11 3.16 10.91 -14.35
CA GLU A 11 2.83 12.28 -13.94
C GLU A 11 4.00 12.94 -13.18
N VAL A 12 4.64 12.24 -12.24
CA VAL A 12 5.81 12.77 -11.52
C VAL A 12 6.97 13.03 -12.48
N VAL A 13 7.26 12.09 -13.40
CA VAL A 13 8.34 12.27 -14.39
C VAL A 13 8.05 13.47 -15.28
N LYS A 14 6.81 13.63 -15.75
CA LYS A 14 6.42 14.78 -16.58
C LYS A 14 6.62 16.11 -15.85
N GLN A 15 6.26 16.19 -14.57
CA GLN A 15 6.49 17.40 -13.76
C GLN A 15 7.98 17.70 -13.56
N LEU A 16 8.83 16.67 -13.51
CA LEU A 16 10.28 16.83 -13.41
C LEU A 16 10.93 17.23 -14.75
N GLU A 17 10.33 16.86 -15.88
CA GLU A 17 10.80 17.28 -17.21
C GLU A 17 10.64 18.79 -17.44
N ASP A 18 9.68 19.41 -16.76
CA ASP A 18 9.49 20.88 -16.75
C ASP A 18 10.50 21.60 -15.83
N SER A 19 11.33 20.86 -15.09
CA SER A 19 12.37 21.41 -14.21
C SER A 19 13.74 21.45 -14.89
N ASP A 20 14.70 22.22 -14.34
CA ASP A 20 16.10 22.31 -14.83
C ASP A 20 16.94 21.05 -14.55
N LEU A 21 16.30 19.89 -14.36
CA LEU A 21 16.95 18.61 -14.10
C LEU A 21 17.39 17.95 -15.40
N ASP A 22 18.55 17.30 -15.38
CA ASP A 22 19.03 16.62 -16.58
C ASP A 22 18.20 15.35 -16.89
N LYS A 23 17.94 15.13 -18.18
CA LYS A 23 17.12 14.02 -18.67
C LYS A 23 17.67 12.64 -18.28
N LYS A 24 19.00 12.53 -18.12
CA LYS A 24 19.64 11.26 -17.75
C LYS A 24 19.34 10.93 -16.29
N THR A 25 19.39 11.91 -15.39
CA THR A 25 19.00 11.74 -13.97
C THR A 25 17.53 11.40 -13.85
N ILE A 26 16.63 12.07 -14.59
CA ILE A 26 15.20 11.74 -14.59
C ILE A 26 14.96 10.30 -15.07
N SER A 27 15.65 9.88 -16.14
CA SER A 27 15.58 8.49 -16.63
C SER A 27 16.12 7.47 -15.62
N MET A 28 17.23 7.79 -14.95
CA MET A 28 17.78 6.93 -13.88
C MET A 28 16.82 6.81 -12.69
N LEU A 29 16.18 7.91 -12.29
CA LEU A 29 15.15 7.91 -11.25
C LEU A 29 13.96 7.02 -11.64
N LYS A 30 13.45 7.19 -12.86
CA LYS A 30 12.33 6.41 -13.40
C LYS A 30 12.62 4.92 -13.37
N ASN A 31 13.80 4.51 -13.87
CA ASN A 31 14.19 3.10 -13.90
C ASN A 31 14.37 2.53 -12.49
N ARG A 32 15.07 3.25 -11.61
CA ARG A 32 15.27 2.81 -10.22
C ARG A 32 13.94 2.68 -9.47
N TRP A 33 13.00 3.61 -9.68
CA TRP A 33 11.69 3.54 -9.04
C TRP A 33 10.90 2.31 -9.53
N TYR A 34 10.91 2.05 -10.84
CA TYR A 34 10.26 0.88 -11.41
C TYR A 34 10.81 -0.43 -10.83
N GLU A 35 12.14 -0.57 -10.77
CA GLU A 35 12.80 -1.75 -10.20
C GLU A 35 12.46 -1.95 -8.72
N GLN A 36 12.49 -0.88 -7.92
CA GLN A 36 12.18 -0.97 -6.50
C GLN A 36 10.73 -1.39 -6.25
N LEU A 37 9.80 -0.88 -7.05
CA LEU A 37 8.40 -1.23 -6.93
C LEU A 37 8.13 -2.66 -7.39
N HIS A 38 8.77 -3.09 -8.48
CA HIS A 38 8.70 -4.48 -8.94
C HIS A 38 9.27 -5.44 -7.90
N ASN A 39 10.43 -5.14 -7.34
CA ASN A 39 11.07 -5.96 -6.31
C ASN A 39 10.21 -6.05 -5.05
N ARG A 40 9.59 -4.95 -4.62
CA ARG A 40 8.67 -4.96 -3.47
C ARG A 40 7.51 -5.92 -3.69
N ILE A 41 6.82 -5.82 -4.83
CA ILE A 41 5.66 -6.66 -5.14
C ILE A 41 6.07 -8.13 -5.25
N THR A 42 7.13 -8.44 -6.00
CA THR A 42 7.61 -9.81 -6.20
C THR A 42 8.11 -10.45 -4.90
N ASN A 43 8.83 -9.70 -4.06
CA ASN A 43 9.32 -10.23 -2.78
C ASN A 43 8.18 -10.47 -1.79
N TYR A 44 7.13 -9.65 -1.83
CA TYR A 44 5.94 -9.88 -1.01
C TYR A 44 5.25 -11.19 -1.40
N ASN A 45 5.03 -11.44 -2.69
CA ASN A 45 4.42 -12.70 -3.16
C ASN A 45 5.22 -13.93 -2.73
N LYS A 46 6.55 -13.86 -2.78
CA LYS A 46 7.43 -14.94 -2.29
C LYS A 46 7.30 -15.17 -0.78
N LEU A 47 7.04 -14.13 0.01
CA LEU A 47 6.87 -14.25 1.45
C LEU A 47 5.52 -14.90 1.80
N GLU A 48 4.43 -14.55 1.10
CA GLU A 48 3.14 -15.22 1.29
C GLU A 48 3.18 -16.69 0.87
N GLU A 49 3.83 -17.02 -0.26
CA GLU A 49 4.02 -18.43 -0.66
C GLU A 49 4.74 -19.26 0.42
N ASN A 50 5.74 -18.67 1.09
CA ASN A 50 6.44 -19.36 2.18
C ASN A 50 5.63 -19.42 3.49
N GLN A 51 4.82 -18.40 3.79
CA GLN A 51 3.95 -18.41 4.99
C GLN A 51 2.80 -19.42 4.88
N VAL A 52 2.20 -19.59 3.70
CA VAL A 52 1.17 -20.63 3.47
C VAL A 52 1.73 -22.04 3.71
N ILE A 53 3.03 -22.25 3.46
CA ILE A 53 3.71 -23.53 3.73
C ILE A 53 4.00 -23.72 5.24
N GLU A 54 4.23 -22.63 5.98
CA GLU A 54 4.54 -22.67 7.42
C GLU A 54 3.30 -22.74 8.33
N GLU A 55 2.16 -22.18 7.91
CA GLU A 55 0.91 -22.17 8.69
C GLU A 55 0.23 -23.55 8.83
N GLU A 56 0.59 -24.56 8.03
CA GLU A 56 0.16 -25.94 8.28
C GLU A 56 0.84 -26.59 9.51
N ASN A 57 1.83 -25.92 10.14
CA ASN A 57 2.66 -26.55 11.18
C ASN A 57 2.84 -25.81 12.51
N SER A 58 2.12 -24.73 12.82
CA SER A 58 2.26 -24.14 14.17
C SER A 58 1.06 -23.33 14.66
N TYR A 59 0.23 -23.95 15.49
CA TYR A 59 -0.47 -23.26 16.56
C TYR A 59 0.54 -23.00 17.69
N SER A 60 1.14 -21.82 17.76
CA SER A 60 1.75 -21.37 19.01
C SER A 60 1.66 -19.86 19.14
N ASP A 61 0.86 -19.46 20.11
CA ASP A 61 0.73 -18.12 20.65
C ASP A 61 2.05 -17.70 21.31
N SER A 62 2.66 -16.62 20.84
CA SER A 62 3.87 -16.04 21.45
C SER A 62 3.92 -14.55 21.12
N GLU A 63 3.34 -13.76 22.02
CA GLU A 63 3.51 -12.32 22.11
C GLU A 63 4.97 -11.97 22.48
N GLU A 64 5.43 -10.83 21.96
CA GLU A 64 6.71 -10.16 22.25
C GLU A 64 8.00 -10.73 21.61
N GLU A 65 8.32 -10.30 20.39
CA GLU A 65 9.66 -9.75 20.08
C GLU A 65 9.76 -9.09 18.69
N SER A 66 10.39 -7.91 18.66
CA SER A 66 10.98 -7.25 17.49
C SER A 66 10.03 -6.65 16.43
N ILE A 67 9.75 -5.36 16.60
CA ILE A 67 9.37 -4.44 15.52
C ILE A 67 10.59 -4.27 14.59
N LYS A 68 10.88 -5.26 13.75
CA LYS A 68 11.83 -5.16 12.63
C LYS A 68 11.55 -6.29 11.64
N GLY A 69 10.61 -6.04 10.71
CA GLY A 69 10.47 -6.83 9.49
C GLY A 69 9.35 -7.87 9.43
N ARG A 70 8.38 -7.87 10.36
CA ARG A 70 7.24 -8.81 10.34
C ARG A 70 5.92 -8.09 10.08
N ASN A 71 5.18 -8.56 9.07
CA ASN A 71 3.89 -8.10 8.56
C ASN A 71 3.86 -6.64 8.08
N THR A 72 3.76 -6.41 6.77
CA THR A 72 3.15 -5.16 6.29
C THR A 72 1.69 -5.19 6.75
N LYS A 73 1.43 -4.62 7.94
CA LYS A 73 0.08 -4.46 8.48
C LYS A 73 -0.76 -3.77 7.41
N ASN A 74 -1.87 -4.40 7.01
CA ASN A 74 -2.86 -3.80 6.11
C ASN A 74 -3.11 -2.36 6.56
N PHE A 75 -2.98 -1.41 5.64
CA PHE A 75 -3.13 -0.01 5.98
C PHE A 75 -3.93 0.71 4.90
N MET A 76 -4.65 1.75 5.32
CA MET A 76 -5.43 2.61 4.44
C MET A 76 -4.97 4.05 4.67
N ILE A 77 -4.69 4.76 3.58
CA ILE A 77 -4.43 6.20 3.57
C ILE A 77 -5.54 6.82 2.73
N CYS A 78 -6.34 7.70 3.32
CA CYS A 78 -7.41 8.38 2.61
C CYS A 78 -7.78 9.69 3.33
N LEU A 79 -8.66 10.47 2.69
CA LEU A 79 -9.34 11.58 3.34
C LEU A 79 -10.71 11.10 3.84
N TYR A 80 -11.27 11.82 4.81
CA TYR A 80 -12.65 11.62 5.24
C TYR A 80 -13.52 12.80 4.79
N ASP A 81 -14.76 12.50 4.40
CA ASP A 81 -15.81 13.49 4.24
C ASP A 81 -16.64 13.62 5.52
N LYS A 82 -16.99 12.49 6.14
CA LYS A 82 -17.85 12.47 7.33
C LYS A 82 -17.57 11.26 8.20
N VAL A 83 -17.52 11.47 9.51
CA VAL A 83 -17.51 10.40 10.52
C VAL A 83 -18.68 10.64 11.46
N THR A 84 -19.53 9.65 11.65
CA THR A 84 -20.73 9.72 12.50
C THR A 84 -20.67 8.60 13.55
N LYS A 85 -21.01 8.92 14.80
CA LYS A 85 -21.12 7.94 15.88
C LYS A 85 -22.56 7.84 16.38
N ASN A 86 -23.05 6.62 16.60
CA ASN A 86 -24.31 6.34 17.28
C ASN A 86 -24.12 5.19 18.28
N LYS A 87 -24.08 5.51 19.59
CA LYS A 87 -23.71 4.57 20.67
C LYS A 87 -22.32 3.95 20.41
N HIS A 88 -22.25 2.63 20.19
CA HIS A 88 -21.03 1.89 19.88
C HIS A 88 -20.75 1.82 18.36
N LYS A 89 -21.67 2.27 17.51
CA LYS A 89 -21.53 2.18 16.05
C LYS A 89 -20.88 3.43 15.48
N PHE A 90 -19.89 3.27 14.61
CA PHE A 90 -19.31 4.33 13.80
C PHE A 90 -19.63 4.09 12.32
N ARG A 91 -20.01 5.16 11.63
CA ARG A 91 -20.14 5.19 10.17
C ARG A 91 -19.19 6.21 9.58
N THR A 92 -18.40 5.80 8.60
CA THR A 92 -17.42 6.65 7.91
C THR A 92 -17.76 6.78 6.44
N LEU A 93 -17.57 7.99 5.91
CA LEU A 93 -17.53 8.29 4.49
C LEU A 93 -16.12 8.81 4.18
N LEU A 94 -15.41 8.08 3.34
CA LEU A 94 -14.01 8.27 2.99
C LEU A 94 -13.88 8.58 1.51
N LYS A 95 -12.80 9.26 1.11
CA LYS A 95 -12.52 9.60 -0.28
C LYS A 95 -11.02 9.62 -0.59
N GLN A 96 -10.70 9.50 -1.88
CA GLN A 96 -9.34 9.66 -2.43
C GLN A 96 -8.32 8.79 -1.69
N GLY A 97 -8.59 7.49 -1.62
CA GLY A 97 -7.82 6.59 -0.79
C GLY A 97 -6.99 5.57 -1.56
N PHE A 98 -5.91 5.16 -0.90
CA PHE A 98 -5.12 3.98 -1.21
C PHE A 98 -5.21 3.02 -0.02
N ILE A 99 -5.45 1.75 -0.29
CA ILE A 99 -5.45 0.69 0.70
C ILE A 99 -4.51 -0.42 0.25
N ASN A 100 -3.63 -0.84 1.15
CA ASN A 100 -2.84 -2.04 1.01
C ASN A 100 -3.54 -3.16 1.79
N ILE A 101 -3.94 -4.21 1.09
CA ILE A 101 -4.48 -5.44 1.69
C ILE A 101 -3.61 -6.58 1.18
N GLY A 102 -2.74 -7.10 2.05
CA GLY A 102 -1.75 -8.10 1.68
C GLY A 102 -0.81 -7.59 0.56
N PRO A 103 -0.64 -8.34 -0.56
CA PRO A 103 0.24 -7.94 -1.66
C PRO A 103 -0.30 -6.78 -2.48
N GLU A 104 -1.62 -6.62 -2.45
CA GLU A 104 -2.34 -5.88 -3.45
C GLU A 104 -2.70 -4.49 -2.94
N ASP A 105 -2.40 -3.52 -3.78
CA ASP A 105 -2.73 -2.13 -3.54
C ASP A 105 -3.95 -1.75 -4.36
N TYR A 106 -4.97 -1.26 -3.67
CA TYR A 106 -6.20 -0.78 -4.25
C TYR A 106 -6.31 0.73 -4.05
N ALA A 107 -6.86 1.42 -5.04
CA ALA A 107 -7.26 2.80 -4.87
C ALA A 107 -8.76 2.93 -5.06
N PHE A 108 -9.32 3.90 -4.36
CA PHE A 108 -10.74 4.19 -4.40
C PHE A 108 -10.99 5.69 -4.45
N SER A 109 -12.01 6.09 -5.22
CA SER A 109 -12.52 7.45 -5.20
C SER A 109 -13.31 7.74 -3.92
N THR A 110 -14.15 6.79 -3.51
CA THR A 110 -15.02 6.85 -2.33
C THR A 110 -15.03 5.51 -1.60
N GLY A 111 -15.13 5.54 -0.27
CA GLY A 111 -15.26 4.35 0.58
C GLY A 111 -16.23 4.58 1.73
N THR A 112 -16.92 3.54 2.16
CA THR A 112 -17.83 3.57 3.30
C THR A 112 -17.43 2.51 4.32
N GLY A 113 -17.41 2.86 5.60
CA GLY A 113 -17.15 1.92 6.69
C GLY A 113 -18.25 1.95 7.73
N ASP A 114 -18.71 0.77 8.15
CA ASP A 114 -19.54 0.58 9.34
C ASP A 114 -18.70 -0.21 10.36
N LEU A 115 -18.45 0.38 11.53
CA LEU A 115 -17.59 -0.17 12.58
C LEU A 115 -18.35 -0.24 13.90
N ASP A 116 -18.04 -1.25 14.72
CA ASP A 116 -18.53 -1.40 16.09
C ASP A 116 -17.36 -1.31 17.08
N TRP A 117 -17.55 -0.58 18.17
CA TRP A 117 -16.58 -0.40 19.27
C TRP A 117 -17.01 -1.16 20.53
#